data_AF-A0A9E6B9G0-F1
#
_entry.id   AF-A0A9E6B9G0-F1
#
_cell.length_a   1.000
_cell.length_b   1.000
_cell.length_c   1.000
_cell.angle_alpha   90.00
_cell.angle_beta   90.00
_cell.angle_gamma   90.00
#
_symmetry.space_group_name_H-M   'P 1'
#
loop_
_entity.id
_entity.type
_entity.pdbx_description
1 polymer ?
#
loop_
_entity_poly.entity_id
_entity_poly.type
_entity_poly.pdbx_seq_one_letter_code
_entity_poly.pdbx_strand_id
1 'polypeptide(L)'
;MGAADQEEGGMVEPQEEQGLKREREVVQTPVVGCIDWTLDRLRFFQSHEGLFERIRTLLVTVGLWASLGVGALALLFGIVEAFRWKSFYPVWMGLGGVLAMVVVHYCAARFVGAGRRIIAEQPQRMSSGAVLDCLGLLAVLLAITGVIAGVTGGGWLPVIIACALAVVALFCLNPREMVNTEIVAENVSAGETGLSILTFGIRCVLAAAPLLFGIGLAVCAVWGVVGMISAWAGKGFGLAEALAGAVVLALLPLITYVFYLFYMMAVDFYLAVLRTAENTRRD
;
A
#
# COMPACT_ATOMS: atom_id res chain seq x y z
N MET A 1 -42.55 31.11 -42.96
CA MET A 1 -42.60 31.38 -41.50
C MET A 1 -43.03 30.10 -40.83
N GLY A 2 -42.27 29.39 -40.03
CA GLY A 2 -40.85 29.40 -39.68
C GLY A 2 -40.52 27.94 -39.34
N ALA A 3 -39.39 27.44 -39.84
CA ALA A 3 -39.00 26.04 -39.77
C ALA A 3 -38.66 25.63 -38.34
N ALA A 4 -39.00 24.38 -38.00
CA ALA A 4 -38.67 23.72 -36.75
C ALA A 4 -37.19 23.30 -36.77
N ASP A 5 -36.41 23.80 -35.81
CA ASP A 5 -35.08 23.29 -35.50
C ASP A 5 -35.23 22.02 -34.64
N GLN A 6 -34.84 20.88 -35.22
CA GLN A 6 -34.55 19.66 -34.49
C GLN A 6 -33.13 19.77 -33.94
N GLU A 7 -33.01 19.99 -32.63
CA GLU A 7 -31.75 19.75 -31.92
C GLU A 7 -31.48 18.24 -31.89
N GLU A 8 -30.59 17.77 -32.76
CA GLU A 8 -29.97 16.46 -32.64
C GLU A 8 -29.16 16.40 -31.34
N GLY A 9 -29.78 15.87 -30.30
CA GLY A 9 -29.11 15.42 -29.08
C GLY A 9 -28.19 14.25 -29.39
N GLY A 10 -27.00 14.54 -29.92
CA GLY A 10 -25.90 13.59 -29.98
C GLY A 10 -25.55 13.16 -28.56
N MET A 11 -25.95 11.94 -28.19
CA MET A 11 -25.47 11.29 -26.97
C MET A 11 -23.96 11.19 -27.07
N VAL A 12 -23.26 12.12 -26.41
CA VAL A 12 -21.83 12.02 -26.15
C VAL A 12 -21.66 10.81 -25.23
N GLU A 13 -21.37 9.65 -25.82
CA GLU A 13 -20.87 8.49 -25.07
C GLU A 13 -19.74 8.99 -24.16
N PRO A 14 -19.73 8.65 -22.86
CA PRO A 14 -18.66 9.07 -21.96
C PRO A 14 -17.32 8.64 -22.55
N GLN A 15 -16.37 9.58 -22.69
CA GLN A 15 -15.07 9.34 -23.32
C GLN A 15 -14.29 8.15 -22.73
N GLU A 16 -14.60 7.74 -21.49
CA GLU A 16 -14.11 6.51 -20.87
C GLU A 16 -14.48 5.23 -21.66
N GLU A 17 -15.69 5.13 -22.24
CA GLU A 17 -16.10 3.94 -23.02
C GLU A 17 -15.41 3.87 -24.39
N GLN A 18 -15.10 5.02 -25.00
CA GLN A 18 -14.47 5.07 -26.32
C GLN A 18 -12.97 4.75 -26.28
N GLY A 19 -12.26 5.13 -25.21
CA GLY A 19 -10.88 4.71 -24.96
C GLY A 19 -10.75 3.21 -24.72
N LEU A 20 -11.66 2.65 -23.91
CA LEU A 20 -11.71 1.20 -23.61
C LEU A 20 -12.06 0.32 -24.83
N LYS A 21 -12.85 0.84 -25.78
CA LYS A 21 -13.19 0.12 -27.02
C LYS A 21 -12.03 0.09 -28.03
N ARG A 22 -11.13 1.09 -28.06
CA ARG A 22 -10.00 1.15 -29.01
C ARG A 22 -8.76 0.34 -28.59
N GLU A 23 -8.52 0.12 -27.30
CA GLU A 23 -7.43 -0.76 -26.85
C GLU A 23 -7.73 -2.26 -27.07
N ARG A 24 -8.97 -2.66 -27.44
CA ARG A 24 -9.37 -4.06 -27.68
C ARG A 24 -9.00 -4.63 -29.05
N GLU A 25 -7.95 -4.12 -29.69
CA GLU A 25 -7.25 -4.82 -30.80
C GLU A 25 -6.27 -5.89 -30.27
N VAL A 26 -6.56 -6.46 -29.10
CA VAL A 26 -5.81 -7.54 -28.47
C VAL A 26 -6.23 -8.86 -29.09
N VAL A 27 -5.28 -9.78 -29.27
CA VAL A 27 -5.53 -11.17 -29.67
C VAL A 27 -6.52 -11.81 -28.69
N GLN A 28 -7.80 -11.84 -29.07
CA GLN A 28 -8.87 -12.40 -28.23
C GLN A 28 -8.76 -13.92 -28.21
N THR A 29 -8.06 -14.43 -27.20
CA THR A 29 -8.13 -15.84 -26.85
C THR A 29 -9.22 -16.03 -25.78
N PRO A 30 -9.87 -17.21 -25.73
CA PRO A 30 -10.86 -17.49 -24.68
C PRO A 30 -10.27 -17.39 -23.27
N VAL A 31 -8.96 -17.58 -23.11
CA VAL A 31 -8.26 -17.42 -21.84
C VAL A 31 -8.21 -15.94 -21.42
N VAL A 32 -7.89 -15.03 -22.35
CA VAL A 32 -7.88 -13.58 -22.09
C VAL A 32 -9.29 -13.12 -21.70
N GLY A 33 -10.33 -13.57 -22.40
CA GLY A 33 -11.71 -13.20 -22.05
C GLY A 33 -12.15 -13.67 -20.65
N CYS A 34 -11.65 -14.83 -20.19
CA CYS A 34 -11.92 -15.31 -18.83
C CYS A 34 -11.17 -14.48 -17.76
N ILE A 35 -9.94 -14.08 -18.06
CA ILE A 35 -9.15 -13.19 -17.19
C ILE A 35 -9.82 -11.82 -17.11
N ASP A 36 -10.18 -11.21 -18.24
CA ASP A 36 -10.86 -9.91 -18.29
C ASP A 36 -12.17 -9.94 -17.50
N TRP A 37 -12.98 -10.99 -17.67
CA TRP A 37 -14.21 -11.16 -16.89
C TRP A 37 -13.94 -11.22 -15.38
N THR A 38 -12.86 -11.89 -14.97
CA THR A 38 -12.47 -11.99 -13.55
C THR A 38 -11.99 -10.64 -13.02
N LEU A 39 -11.19 -9.91 -13.80
CA LEU A 39 -10.71 -8.57 -13.45
C LEU A 39 -11.88 -7.59 -13.33
N ASP A 40 -12.83 -7.61 -14.26
CA ASP A 40 -14.03 -6.77 -14.21
C ASP A 40 -14.89 -7.10 -12.98
N ARG A 41 -14.97 -8.37 -12.58
CA ARG A 41 -15.67 -8.75 -11.35
C ARG A 41 -14.97 -8.25 -10.09
N LEU A 42 -13.63 -8.29 -10.07
CA LEU A 42 -12.82 -7.75 -8.98
C LEU A 42 -12.90 -6.23 -8.89
N ARG A 43 -12.96 -5.53 -10.04
CA ARG A 43 -13.19 -4.09 -10.13
C ARG A 43 -14.58 -3.71 -9.61
N PHE A 44 -15.63 -4.45 -10.00
CA PHE A 44 -17.00 -4.21 -9.55
C PHE A 44 -17.15 -4.28 -8.02
N PHE A 45 -16.49 -5.24 -7.36
CA PHE A 45 -16.56 -5.34 -5.90
C PHE A 45 -15.94 -4.13 -5.19
N GLN A 46 -15.09 -3.37 -5.88
CA GLN A 46 -14.33 -2.26 -5.34
C GLN A 46 -14.91 -0.88 -5.69
N SER A 47 -15.88 -0.80 -6.62
CA SER A 47 -16.50 0.47 -7.06
C SER A 47 -17.42 1.13 -6.02
N HIS A 48 -17.43 0.67 -4.77
CA HIS A 48 -18.21 1.30 -3.71
C HIS A 48 -17.45 2.53 -3.22
N GLU A 49 -17.87 3.70 -3.70
CA GLU A 49 -17.29 5.00 -3.34
C GLU A 49 -17.07 5.11 -1.81
N GLY A 50 -15.81 5.29 -1.42
CA GLY A 50 -15.41 5.49 -0.02
C GLY A 50 -15.24 4.23 0.82
N LEU A 51 -15.51 3.01 0.31
CA LEU A 51 -15.24 1.77 1.04
C LEU A 51 -13.75 1.64 1.40
N PHE A 52 -12.86 2.00 0.46
CA PHE A 52 -11.42 2.00 0.70
C PHE A 52 -11.01 2.95 1.82
N GLU A 53 -11.52 4.19 1.81
CA GLU A 53 -11.18 5.17 2.82
C GLU A 53 -11.67 4.73 4.22
N ARG A 54 -12.82 4.04 4.27
CA ARG A 54 -13.32 3.41 5.52
C ARG A 54 -12.40 2.29 6.00
N ILE A 55 -12.03 1.35 5.12
CA ILE A 55 -11.11 0.26 5.46
C ILE A 55 -9.77 0.81 5.92
N ARG A 56 -9.23 1.79 5.21
CA ARG A 56 -7.98 2.46 5.56
C ARG A 56 -8.08 3.13 6.93
N THR A 57 -9.12 3.92 7.18
CA THR A 57 -9.31 4.60 8.46
C THR A 57 -9.42 3.60 9.60
N LEU A 58 -10.15 2.50 9.37
CA LEU A 58 -10.26 1.40 10.33
C LEU A 58 -8.90 0.75 10.60
N LEU A 59 -8.15 0.37 9.56
CA LEU A 59 -6.83 -0.25 9.70
C LEU A 59 -5.83 0.66 10.40
N VAL A 60 -5.83 1.95 10.08
CA VAL A 60 -5.00 2.94 10.78
C VAL A 60 -5.36 3.02 12.25
N THR A 61 -6.67 3.08 12.56
CA THR A 61 -7.15 3.15 13.95
C THR A 61 -6.76 1.88 14.70
N VAL A 62 -6.98 0.71 14.10
CA VAL A 62 -6.57 -0.59 14.66
C VAL A 62 -5.06 -0.63 14.88
N GLY A 63 -4.25 -0.18 13.93
CA GLY A 63 -2.79 -0.12 14.07
C GLY A 63 -2.35 0.79 15.22
N LEU A 64 -2.94 1.96 15.35
CA LEU A 64 -2.64 2.90 16.44
C LEU A 64 -2.99 2.32 17.82
N TRP A 65 -4.11 1.61 17.96
CA TRP A 65 -4.45 0.94 19.20
C TRP A 65 -3.56 -0.29 19.45
N ALA A 66 -3.29 -1.08 18.40
CA ALA A 66 -2.42 -2.24 18.48
C ALA A 66 -0.99 -1.87 18.88
N SER A 67 -0.46 -0.72 18.43
CA SER A 67 0.87 -0.26 18.84
C SER A 67 0.96 -0.02 20.35
N LEU A 68 -0.07 0.58 20.94
CA LEU A 68 -0.16 0.78 22.39
C LEU A 68 -0.32 -0.57 23.12
N GLY A 69 -1.12 -1.48 22.56
CA GLY A 69 -1.28 -2.84 23.06
C GLY A 69 0.04 -3.61 23.10
N VAL A 70 0.84 -3.55 22.04
CA VAL A 70 2.17 -4.18 21.99
C VAL A 70 3.11 -3.59 23.04
N GLY A 71 3.09 -2.27 23.23
CA GLY A 71 3.86 -1.62 24.29
C GLY A 71 3.46 -2.12 25.69
N ALA A 72 2.15 -2.19 25.97
CA ALA A 72 1.65 -2.73 27.23
C ALA A 72 2.03 -4.20 27.43
N LEU A 73 1.95 -5.03 26.38
CA LEU A 73 2.38 -6.44 26.41
C LEU A 73 3.87 -6.57 26.74
N ALA A 74 4.72 -5.70 26.19
CA ALA A 74 6.16 -5.70 26.51
C ALA A 74 6.43 -5.44 28.00
N LEU A 75 5.70 -4.51 28.62
CA LEU A 75 5.82 -4.24 30.06
C LEU A 75 5.30 -5.41 30.90
N LEU A 76 4.11 -5.94 30.58
CA LEU A 76 3.54 -7.09 31.28
C LEU A 76 4.50 -8.29 31.26
N PHE A 77 5.09 -8.56 30.10
CA PHE A 77 6.09 -9.61 29.99
C PHE A 77 7.34 -9.33 30.83
N GLY A 78 7.85 -8.09 30.81
CA GLY A 78 8.98 -7.68 31.64
C GLY A 78 8.71 -7.89 33.14
N ILE A 79 7.49 -7.63 33.61
CA ILE A 79 7.08 -7.89 35.00
C ILE A 79 7.06 -9.40 35.29
N VAL A 80 6.47 -10.21 34.41
CA VAL A 80 6.42 -11.68 34.58
C VAL A 80 7.81 -12.28 34.62
N GLU A 81 8.69 -11.88 33.70
CA GLU A 81 10.07 -12.35 33.66
C GLU A 81 10.89 -11.89 34.88
N ALA A 82 10.60 -10.71 35.44
CA ALA A 82 11.30 -10.25 36.64
C ALA A 82 11.11 -11.19 37.84
N PHE A 83 9.91 -11.74 38.01
CA PHE A 83 9.63 -12.76 39.03
C PHE A 83 10.36 -14.09 38.74
N ARG A 84 10.44 -14.48 37.47
CA ARG A 84 11.08 -15.73 37.04
C ARG A 84 12.60 -15.70 37.25
N TRP A 85 13.25 -14.58 36.95
CA TRP A 85 14.72 -14.43 37.02
C TRP A 85 15.20 -13.80 38.32
N LYS A 86 14.28 -13.43 39.22
CA LYS A 86 14.57 -12.71 40.48
C LYS A 86 15.43 -11.46 40.25
N SER A 87 15.21 -10.78 39.11
CA SER A 87 15.97 -9.61 38.68
C SER A 87 15.01 -8.54 38.19
N PHE A 88 15.28 -7.27 38.51
CA PHE A 88 14.45 -6.16 38.08
C PHE A 88 14.75 -5.68 36.65
N TYR A 89 15.84 -6.17 36.04
CA TYR A 89 16.28 -5.77 34.70
C TYR A 89 15.19 -5.95 33.60
N PRO A 90 14.42 -7.05 33.54
CA PRO A 90 13.38 -7.22 32.53
C PRO A 90 12.25 -6.16 32.62
N VAL A 91 11.98 -5.62 33.81
CA VAL A 91 11.00 -4.53 33.99
C VAL A 91 11.48 -3.26 33.28
N TRP A 92 12.76 -2.92 33.43
CA TRP A 92 13.37 -1.77 32.74
C TRP A 92 13.33 -1.94 31.22
N MET A 93 13.59 -3.16 30.72
CA MET A 93 13.45 -3.47 29.28
C MET A 93 12.01 -3.31 28.80
N GLY A 94 11.03 -3.79 29.57
CA GLY A 94 9.61 -3.62 29.28
C GLY A 94 9.19 -2.14 29.25
N LEU A 95 9.68 -1.34 30.21
CA LEU A 95 9.45 0.10 30.24
C LEU A 95 10.09 0.82 29.04
N GLY A 96 11.31 0.43 28.66
CA GLY A 96 11.96 0.88 27.44
C GLY A 96 11.13 0.55 26.19
N GLY A 97 10.54 -0.65 26.13
CA GLY A 97 9.62 -1.05 25.08
C GLY A 97 8.36 -0.18 24.99
N VAL A 98 7.73 0.14 26.13
CA VAL A 98 6.59 1.08 26.18
C VAL A 98 7.00 2.45 25.64
N LEU A 99 8.13 2.98 26.10
CA LEU A 99 8.59 4.30 25.67
C LEU A 99 8.88 4.32 24.16
N ALA A 100 9.54 3.28 23.64
CA ALA A 100 9.77 3.12 22.21
C ALA A 100 8.45 3.10 21.44
N MET A 101 7.46 2.31 21.88
CA MET A 101 6.16 2.24 21.21
C MET A 101 5.38 3.55 21.26
N VAL A 102 5.49 4.34 22.33
CA VAL A 102 4.88 5.68 22.41
C VAL A 102 5.49 6.63 21.37
N VAL A 103 6.82 6.65 21.25
CA VAL A 103 7.52 7.49 20.28
C VAL A 103 7.13 7.08 18.85
N VAL A 104 7.16 5.78 18.54
CA VAL A 104 6.83 5.31 17.20
C VAL A 104 5.34 5.48 16.89
N HIS A 105 4.44 5.32 17.88
CA HIS A 105 3.02 5.63 17.74
C HIS A 105 2.80 7.09 17.34
N TYR A 106 3.49 8.03 18.00
CA TYR A 106 3.42 9.45 17.64
C TYR A 106 3.88 9.69 16.19
N CYS A 107 5.00 9.08 15.79
CA CYS A 107 5.47 9.14 14.40
C CYS A 107 4.43 8.60 13.42
N ALA A 108 3.89 7.40 13.66
CA ALA A 108 2.88 6.80 12.80
C ALA A 108 1.64 7.70 12.66
N ALA A 109 1.12 8.22 13.77
CA ALA A 109 -0.05 9.09 13.78
C ALA A 109 0.15 10.37 12.93
N ARG A 110 1.37 10.93 12.92
CA ARG A 110 1.70 12.11 12.11
C ARG A 110 1.88 11.78 10.63
N PHE A 111 2.54 10.68 10.29
CA PHE A 111 2.93 10.36 8.91
C PHE A 111 1.85 9.63 8.10
N VAL A 112 0.92 8.92 8.74
CA VAL A 112 -0.18 8.22 8.05
C VAL A 112 -1.05 9.17 7.21
N GLY A 113 -1.27 10.40 7.69
CA GLY A 113 -2.01 11.43 6.96
C GLY A 113 -1.17 12.17 5.91
N ALA A 114 0.13 12.29 6.10
CA ALA A 114 1.02 13.05 5.23
C ALA A 114 1.12 12.43 3.83
N GLY A 115 1.27 11.10 3.73
CA GLY A 115 1.32 10.40 2.45
C GLY A 115 0.05 10.57 1.61
N ARG A 116 -1.13 10.64 2.25
CA ARG A 116 -2.40 10.89 1.56
C ARG A 116 -2.41 12.25 0.86
N ARG A 117 -1.94 13.29 1.58
CA ARG A 117 -1.96 14.66 1.06
C ARG A 117 -1.08 14.77 -0.18
N ILE A 118 0.12 14.18 -0.14
CA ILE A 118 1.04 14.14 -1.28
C ILE A 118 0.40 13.46 -2.50
N ILE A 119 -0.23 12.30 -2.32
CA ILE A 119 -0.87 11.56 -3.42
C ILE A 119 -2.05 12.37 -4.00
N ALA A 120 -2.84 13.01 -3.14
CA ALA A 120 -3.98 13.82 -3.55
C ALA A 120 -3.58 15.10 -4.30
N GLU A 121 -2.48 15.75 -3.90
CA GLU A 121 -2.02 17.01 -4.49
C GLU A 121 -1.34 16.85 -5.85
N GLN A 122 -0.94 15.63 -6.22
CA GLN A 122 -0.21 15.36 -7.46
C GLN A 122 -0.98 14.33 -8.31
N PRO A 123 -1.90 14.72 -9.20
CA PRO A 123 -2.51 13.78 -10.13
C PRO A 123 -1.46 13.23 -11.11
N GLN A 124 -1.54 11.94 -11.44
CA GLN A 124 -0.69 11.34 -12.48
C GLN A 124 -1.50 10.82 -13.65
N ARG A 125 -0.90 10.90 -14.84
CA ARG A 125 -1.47 10.42 -16.08
C ARG A 125 -0.64 9.27 -16.61
N MET A 126 -1.31 8.24 -17.10
CA MET A 126 -0.71 7.03 -17.64
C MET A 126 -1.33 6.71 -18.99
N SER A 127 -0.52 6.29 -19.96
CA SER A 127 -1.00 6.11 -21.33
C SER A 127 -1.67 4.76 -21.60
N SER A 128 -1.45 3.75 -20.76
CA SER A 128 -2.04 2.41 -20.95
C SER A 128 -2.38 1.73 -19.63
N GLY A 129 -3.60 1.18 -19.57
CA GLY A 129 -4.08 0.39 -18.43
C GLY A 129 -3.53 -1.04 -18.41
N ALA A 130 -3.03 -1.56 -19.54
CA ALA A 130 -2.61 -2.96 -19.66
C ALA A 130 -1.45 -3.34 -18.72
N VAL A 131 -0.55 -2.39 -18.43
CA VAL A 131 0.55 -2.60 -17.48
C VAL A 131 0.00 -2.79 -16.06
N LEU A 132 -1.02 -2.01 -15.69
CA LEU A 132 -1.66 -2.12 -14.38
C LEU A 132 -2.42 -3.44 -14.26
N ASP A 133 -3.12 -3.87 -15.30
CA ASP A 133 -3.83 -5.14 -15.30
C ASP A 133 -2.89 -6.34 -15.16
N CYS A 134 -1.77 -6.33 -15.89
CA CYS A 134 -0.73 -7.35 -15.75
C CYS A 134 -0.11 -7.37 -14.34
N LEU A 135 0.25 -6.20 -13.80
CA LEU A 135 0.81 -6.09 -12.45
C LEU A 135 -0.19 -6.51 -11.38
N GLY A 136 -1.46 -6.12 -11.52
CA GLY A 136 -2.54 -6.50 -10.61
C GLY A 136 -2.74 -8.01 -10.58
N LEU A 137 -2.80 -8.66 -11.75
CA LEU A 137 -2.95 -10.10 -11.85
C LEU A 137 -1.75 -10.84 -11.24
N LEU A 138 -0.53 -10.38 -11.52
CA LEU A 138 0.68 -10.96 -10.93
C LEU A 138 0.69 -10.79 -9.41
N ALA A 139 0.30 -9.63 -8.91
CA ALA A 139 0.22 -9.36 -7.48
C ALA A 139 -0.84 -10.24 -6.77
N VAL A 140 -2.00 -10.48 -7.39
CA VAL A 140 -3.01 -11.44 -6.89
C VAL A 140 -2.43 -12.84 -6.81
N LEU A 141 -1.77 -13.30 -7.87
CA LEU A 141 -1.17 -14.64 -7.91
C LEU A 141 -0.12 -14.81 -6.79
N LEU A 142 0.78 -13.84 -6.65
CA LEU A 142 1.81 -13.85 -5.61
C LEU A 142 1.23 -13.71 -4.20
N ALA A 143 0.12 -12.98 -4.03
CA ALA A 143 -0.58 -12.91 -2.75
C ALA A 143 -1.12 -14.28 -2.35
N ILE A 144 -1.77 -14.99 -3.27
CA ILE A 144 -2.32 -16.33 -3.01
C ILE A 144 -1.20 -17.31 -2.62
N THR A 145 -0.11 -17.34 -3.38
CA THR A 145 1.04 -18.22 -3.06
C THR A 145 1.69 -17.86 -1.74
N GLY A 146 1.79 -16.56 -1.42
CA GLY A 146 2.31 -16.08 -0.14
C GLY A 146 1.46 -16.50 1.06
N VAL A 147 0.12 -16.47 0.95
CA VAL A 147 -0.78 -16.97 2.00
C VAL A 147 -0.57 -18.47 2.21
N ILE A 148 -0.53 -19.26 1.12
CA ILE A 148 -0.33 -20.71 1.20
C ILE A 148 1.01 -21.03 1.87
N ALA A 149 2.10 -20.34 1.47
CA ALA A 149 3.41 -20.49 2.07
C ALA A 149 3.44 -20.09 3.55
N GLY A 150 2.74 -19.01 3.93
CA GLY A 150 2.67 -18.56 5.33
C GLY A 150 1.93 -19.53 6.23
N VAL A 151 0.78 -20.04 5.77
CA VAL A 151 -0.03 -21.01 6.52
C VAL A 151 0.68 -22.35 6.66
N THR A 152 1.33 -22.85 5.60
CA THR A 152 2.03 -24.14 5.63
C THR A 152 3.37 -24.08 6.35
N GLY A 153 4.09 -22.95 6.25
CA GLY A 153 5.39 -22.74 6.89
C GLY A 153 5.33 -22.22 8.33
N GLY A 154 4.15 -21.80 8.82
CA GLY A 154 3.97 -21.30 10.20
C GLY A 154 4.60 -19.93 10.47
N GLY A 155 4.99 -19.19 9.43
CA GLY A 155 5.62 -17.88 9.55
C GLY A 155 4.63 -16.73 9.34
N TRP A 156 4.73 -15.66 10.15
CA TRP A 156 3.90 -14.46 10.00
C TRP A 156 4.36 -13.56 8.84
N LEU A 157 5.66 -13.57 8.52
CA LEU A 157 6.24 -12.71 7.49
C LEU A 157 5.67 -12.96 6.08
N PRO A 158 5.55 -14.22 5.59
CA PRO A 158 4.90 -14.49 4.30
C PRO A 158 3.45 -14.02 4.23
N VAL A 159 2.71 -14.07 5.36
CA VAL A 159 1.33 -13.57 5.42
C VAL A 159 1.29 -12.05 5.25
N ILE A 160 2.21 -11.31 5.88
CA ILE A 160 2.31 -9.86 5.70
C ILE A 160 2.70 -9.51 4.26
N ILE A 161 3.66 -10.25 3.67
CA ILE A 161 4.05 -10.05 2.26
C ILE A 161 2.85 -10.31 1.34
N ALA A 162 2.07 -11.36 1.60
CA ALA A 162 0.86 -11.65 0.85
C ALA A 162 -0.19 -10.52 0.98
N CYS A 163 -0.39 -9.98 2.18
CA CYS A 163 -1.25 -8.82 2.38
C CYS A 163 -0.75 -7.58 1.63
N ALA A 164 0.57 -7.35 1.58
CA ALA A 164 1.16 -6.26 0.81
C ALA A 164 0.90 -6.41 -0.68
N LEU A 165 1.08 -7.62 -1.21
CA LEU A 165 0.79 -7.91 -2.62
C LEU A 165 -0.70 -7.79 -2.93
N ALA A 166 -1.58 -8.22 -2.02
CA ALA A 166 -3.02 -8.01 -2.17
C ALA A 166 -3.36 -6.51 -2.23
N VAL A 167 -2.76 -5.69 -1.36
CA VAL A 167 -2.93 -4.23 -1.40
C VAL A 167 -2.44 -3.63 -2.71
N VAL A 168 -1.28 -4.06 -3.21
CA VAL A 168 -0.76 -3.63 -4.52
C VAL A 168 -1.72 -4.03 -5.65
N ALA A 169 -2.28 -5.23 -5.60
CA ALA A 169 -3.29 -5.65 -6.56
C ALA A 169 -4.51 -4.73 -6.56
N LEU A 170 -5.01 -4.32 -5.38
CA LEU A 170 -6.12 -3.37 -5.28
C LEU A 170 -5.78 -2.03 -5.94
N PHE A 171 -4.56 -1.53 -5.77
CA PHE A 171 -4.11 -0.28 -6.37
C PHE A 171 -3.98 -0.36 -7.89
N CYS A 172 -3.49 -1.48 -8.41
CA CYS A 172 -3.42 -1.72 -9.85
C CYS A 172 -4.81 -1.83 -10.47
N LEU A 173 -5.78 -2.44 -9.78
CA LEU A 173 -7.14 -2.62 -10.30
C LEU A 173 -8.01 -1.36 -10.18
N ASN A 174 -7.71 -0.48 -9.22
CA ASN A 174 -8.45 0.78 -8.99
C ASN A 174 -7.50 1.98 -8.80
N PRO A 175 -6.70 2.33 -9.82
CA PRO A 175 -5.61 3.30 -9.70
C PRO A 175 -6.10 4.74 -9.46
N ARG A 176 -7.27 5.09 -9.99
CA ARG A 176 -7.87 6.43 -9.90
C ARG A 176 -8.23 6.80 -8.46
N GLU A 177 -9.00 5.95 -7.79
CA GLU A 177 -9.45 6.22 -6.43
C GLU A 177 -8.32 6.09 -5.39
N MET A 178 -7.40 5.16 -5.62
CA MET A 178 -6.40 4.76 -4.62
C MET A 178 -5.13 5.60 -4.67
N VAL A 179 -4.66 5.90 -5.88
CA VAL A 179 -3.32 6.46 -6.14
C VAL A 179 -3.39 7.75 -6.97
N ASN A 180 -4.61 8.23 -7.28
CA ASN A 180 -4.85 9.45 -8.06
C ASN A 180 -4.16 9.39 -9.44
N THR A 181 -4.31 8.24 -10.10
CA THR A 181 -3.77 7.99 -11.45
C THR A 181 -4.89 7.85 -12.46
N GLU A 182 -4.88 8.71 -13.47
CA GLU A 182 -5.82 8.74 -14.59
C GLU A 182 -5.21 8.10 -15.82
N ILE A 183 -6.00 7.30 -16.54
CA ILE A 183 -5.58 6.68 -17.80
C ILE A 183 -5.99 7.62 -18.95
N VAL A 184 -5.02 8.16 -19.69
CA VAL A 184 -5.23 9.13 -20.78
C VAL A 184 -4.58 8.61 -22.05
N ALA A 185 -5.38 8.35 -23.09
CA ALA A 185 -4.96 7.65 -24.30
C ALA A 185 -4.17 8.51 -25.31
N GLU A 186 -4.13 9.84 -25.17
CA GLU A 186 -3.62 10.75 -26.21
C GLU A 186 -2.35 11.50 -25.80
N ASN A 187 -1.40 11.62 -26.74
CA ASN A 187 -0.24 12.51 -26.73
C ASN A 187 0.76 12.37 -25.57
N VAL A 188 0.99 11.16 -25.06
CA VAL A 188 2.02 10.91 -24.05
C VAL A 188 3.30 10.41 -24.71
N SER A 189 4.43 11.06 -24.42
CA SER A 189 5.75 10.59 -24.87
C SER A 189 6.11 9.26 -24.19
N ALA A 190 6.81 8.36 -24.88
CA ALA A 190 7.25 7.08 -24.30
C ALA A 190 8.06 7.27 -23.00
N GLY A 191 8.84 8.36 -22.91
CA GLY A 191 9.56 8.72 -21.68
C GLY A 191 8.65 9.13 -20.53
N GLU A 192 7.56 9.85 -20.82
CA GLU A 192 6.55 10.24 -19.84
C GLU A 192 5.77 9.02 -19.34
N THR A 193 5.42 8.08 -20.23
CA THR A 193 4.83 6.80 -19.85
C THR A 193 5.76 6.01 -18.93
N GLY A 194 7.05 5.89 -19.27
CA GLY A 194 8.03 5.20 -18.42
C GLY A 194 8.15 5.82 -17.03
N LEU A 195 8.23 7.15 -16.95
CA LEU A 195 8.29 7.87 -15.67
C LEU A 195 7.00 7.72 -14.86
N SER A 196 5.84 7.69 -15.53
CA SER A 196 4.54 7.47 -14.89
C SER A 196 4.45 6.08 -14.26
N ILE A 197 4.92 5.02 -14.94
CA ILE A 197 4.97 3.65 -14.42
C ILE A 197 5.86 3.59 -13.17
N LEU A 198 7.06 4.20 -13.24
CA LEU A 198 8.01 4.17 -12.13
C LEU A 198 7.45 4.90 -10.90
N THR A 199 6.87 6.08 -11.12
CA THR A 199 6.30 6.88 -10.04
C THR A 199 5.03 6.25 -9.46
N PHE A 200 4.22 5.59 -10.29
CA PHE A 200 3.08 4.80 -9.84
C PHE A 200 3.50 3.74 -8.82
N GLY A 201 4.59 2.99 -9.08
CA GLY A 201 5.11 2.00 -8.15
C GLY A 201 5.49 2.60 -6.78
N ILE A 202 6.17 3.75 -6.79
CA ILE A 202 6.57 4.45 -5.56
C ILE A 202 5.35 4.99 -4.79
N ARG A 203 4.32 5.47 -5.51
CA ARG A 203 3.06 5.88 -4.90
C ARG A 203 2.27 4.72 -4.32
N CYS A 204 2.28 3.56 -4.96
CA CYS A 204 1.71 2.34 -4.40
C CYS A 204 2.37 1.99 -3.07
N VAL A 205 3.70 2.11 -2.97
CA VAL A 205 4.41 1.92 -1.68
C VAL A 205 3.94 2.93 -0.63
N LEU A 206 3.83 4.21 -0.99
CA LEU A 206 3.37 5.27 -0.09
C LEU A 206 1.89 5.07 0.35
N ALA A 207 1.02 4.64 -0.57
CA ALA A 207 -0.39 4.35 -0.31
C ALA A 207 -0.59 3.07 0.51
N ALA A 208 0.28 2.06 0.32
CA ALA A 208 0.23 0.79 1.03
C ALA A 208 0.68 0.93 2.49
N ALA A 209 1.62 1.83 2.77
CA ALA A 209 2.21 2.02 4.09
C ALA A 209 1.21 2.09 5.26
N PRO A 210 0.14 2.92 5.24
CA PRO A 210 -0.84 2.96 6.32
C PRO A 210 -1.67 1.68 6.46
N LEU A 211 -1.91 0.94 5.38
CA LEU A 211 -2.64 -0.33 5.41
C LEU A 211 -1.78 -1.42 6.04
N LEU A 212 -0.52 -1.50 5.60
CA LEU A 212 0.47 -2.45 6.12
C LEU A 212 0.85 -2.17 7.57
N PHE A 213 0.90 -0.89 7.95
CA PHE A 213 1.01 -0.47 9.34
C PHE A 213 -0.11 -1.08 10.19
N GLY A 214 -1.37 -0.94 9.76
CA GLY A 214 -2.53 -1.45 10.48
C GLY A 214 -2.56 -2.97 10.59
N ILE A 215 -2.44 -3.66 9.44
CA ILE A 215 -2.44 -5.13 9.37
C ILE A 215 -1.26 -5.70 10.15
N GLY A 216 -0.06 -5.18 9.90
CA GLY A 216 1.16 -5.68 10.50
C GLY A 216 1.17 -5.53 12.02
N LEU A 217 0.73 -4.40 12.56
CA LEU A 217 0.66 -4.23 14.01
C LEU A 217 -0.40 -5.11 14.67
N ALA A 218 -1.54 -5.35 14.02
CA ALA A 218 -2.52 -6.31 14.51
C ALA A 218 -1.92 -7.72 14.57
N VAL A 219 -1.20 -8.14 13.53
CA VAL A 219 -0.50 -9.44 13.50
C VAL A 219 0.57 -9.51 14.59
N CYS A 220 1.40 -8.48 14.76
CA CYS A 220 2.42 -8.44 15.81
C CYS A 220 1.81 -8.45 17.22
N ALA A 221 0.67 -7.80 17.44
CA ALA A 221 -0.03 -7.86 18.73
C ALA A 221 -0.50 -9.28 19.05
N VAL A 222 -1.14 -9.96 18.09
CA VAL A 222 -1.56 -11.36 18.25
C VAL A 222 -0.35 -12.26 18.48
N TRP A 223 0.72 -12.08 17.70
CA TRP A 223 1.96 -12.85 17.85
C TRP A 223 2.63 -12.60 19.19
N GLY A 224 2.59 -11.36 19.70
CA GLY A 224 3.11 -11.02 21.03
C GLY A 224 2.38 -11.75 22.15
N VAL A 225 1.05 -11.88 22.07
CA VAL A 225 0.25 -12.67 23.03
C VAL A 225 0.62 -14.15 22.95
N VAL A 226 0.66 -14.73 21.75
CA VAL A 226 1.06 -16.14 21.53
C VAL A 226 2.48 -16.37 22.04
N GLY A 227 3.39 -15.43 21.81
CA GLY A 227 4.76 -15.45 22.28
C GLY A 227 4.88 -15.42 23.80
N MET A 228 4.06 -14.60 24.47
CA MET A 228 3.99 -14.54 25.93
C MET A 228 3.51 -15.87 26.53
N ILE A 229 2.45 -16.47 25.96
CA ILE A 229 1.93 -17.78 26.40
C ILE A 229 2.97 -18.89 26.18
N SER A 230 3.64 -18.87 25.02
CA SER A 230 4.67 -19.86 24.67
C SER A 230 5.90 -19.78 25.59
N ALA A 231 6.36 -18.56 25.90
CA ALA A 231 7.46 -18.32 26.82
C ALA A 231 7.15 -18.85 28.24
N TRP A 232 5.90 -18.69 28.68
CA TRP A 232 5.42 -19.25 29.94
C TRP A 232 5.44 -20.78 29.94
N ALA A 233 5.06 -21.40 28.81
CA ALA A 233 5.17 -22.86 28.60
C ALA A 233 6.61 -23.36 28.40
N GLY A 234 7.64 -22.51 28.56
CA GLY A 234 9.04 -22.86 28.41
C GLY A 234 9.54 -22.95 26.96
N LYS A 235 8.70 -22.59 25.98
CA LYS A 235 9.09 -22.49 24.57
C LYS A 235 9.52 -21.06 24.29
N GLY A 236 10.83 -20.84 24.13
CA GLY A 236 11.38 -19.49 23.97
C GLY A 236 11.01 -18.80 22.65
N PHE A 237 11.13 -17.47 22.65
CA PHE A 237 11.33 -16.58 21.49
C PHE A 237 10.13 -16.14 20.62
N GLY A 238 9.03 -15.67 21.21
CA GLY A 238 7.98 -14.97 20.43
C GLY A 238 7.92 -13.44 20.59
N LEU A 239 8.14 -12.92 21.81
CA LEU A 239 7.80 -11.52 22.11
C LEU A 239 8.82 -10.50 21.60
N ALA A 240 10.13 -10.80 21.70
CA ALA A 240 11.16 -9.88 21.22
C ALA A 240 11.04 -9.65 19.71
N GLU A 241 10.73 -10.70 18.96
CA GLU A 241 10.44 -10.64 17.52
C GLU A 241 9.16 -9.84 17.25
N ALA A 242 8.09 -10.07 18.01
CA ALA A 242 6.85 -9.30 17.90
C ALA A 242 7.08 -7.80 18.13
N LEU A 243 7.87 -7.43 19.15
CA LEU A 243 8.18 -6.04 19.47
C LEU A 243 9.07 -5.40 18.39
N ALA A 244 10.11 -6.09 17.93
CA ALA A 244 10.97 -5.60 16.86
C ALA A 244 10.17 -5.41 15.55
N GLY A 245 9.35 -6.39 15.18
CA GLY A 245 8.43 -6.30 14.04
C GLY A 245 7.47 -5.13 14.18
N ALA A 246 6.87 -4.94 15.36
CA ALA A 246 5.97 -3.82 15.63
C ALA A 246 6.66 -2.47 15.49
N VAL A 247 7.89 -2.31 15.96
CA VAL A 247 8.66 -1.06 15.80
C VAL A 247 8.92 -0.77 14.31
N VAL A 248 9.37 -1.77 13.54
CA VAL A 248 9.62 -1.61 12.10
C VAL A 248 8.34 -1.24 11.35
N LEU A 249 7.24 -1.95 11.62
CA LEU A 249 5.95 -1.71 10.97
C LEU A 249 5.34 -0.36 11.38
N ALA A 250 5.54 0.06 12.63
CA ALA A 250 5.09 1.35 13.10
C ALA A 250 5.90 2.53 12.53
N LEU A 251 7.17 2.30 12.17
CA LEU A 251 7.99 3.27 11.42
C LEU A 251 7.72 3.25 9.91
N LEU A 252 7.00 2.27 9.38
CA LEU A 252 6.75 2.11 7.94
C LEU A 252 6.17 3.36 7.27
N PRO A 253 5.17 4.08 7.83
CA PRO A 253 4.66 5.33 7.23
C PRO A 253 5.73 6.43 7.14
N LEU A 254 6.61 6.53 8.12
CA LEU A 254 7.72 7.49 8.11
C LEU A 254 8.77 7.10 7.05
N ILE A 255 9.20 5.84 7.04
CA ILE A 255 10.23 5.34 6.12
C ILE A 255 9.78 5.52 4.68
N THR A 256 8.54 5.12 4.36
CA THR A 256 7.98 5.24 3.00
C THR A 256 7.79 6.69 2.58
N TYR A 257 7.40 7.58 3.50
CA TYR A 257 7.32 9.01 3.24
C TYR A 257 8.70 9.61 2.90
N VAL A 258 9.71 9.33 3.72
CA VAL A 258 11.08 9.84 3.49
C VAL A 258 11.64 9.27 2.18
N PHE A 259 11.44 7.98 1.92
CA PHE A 259 11.83 7.34 0.67
C PHE A 259 11.15 7.99 -0.55
N TYR A 260 9.85 8.30 -0.47
CA TYR A 260 9.12 9.02 -1.51
C TYR A 260 9.74 10.39 -1.80
N LEU A 261 10.09 11.16 -0.76
CA LEU A 261 10.72 12.48 -0.94
C LEU A 261 12.07 12.38 -1.64
N PHE A 262 12.92 11.42 -1.24
CA PHE A 262 14.21 11.20 -1.91
C PHE A 262 14.02 10.78 -3.36
N TYR A 263 13.04 9.91 -3.64
CA TYR A 263 12.73 9.51 -5.01
C TYR A 263 12.28 10.70 -5.87
N MET A 264 11.36 11.54 -5.37
CA MET A 264 10.91 12.72 -6.11
C MET A 264 12.05 13.73 -6.34
N MET A 265 12.90 13.93 -5.34
CA MET A 265 14.11 14.77 -5.48
C MET A 265 15.05 14.23 -6.57
N ALA A 266 15.22 12.91 -6.66
CA ALA A 266 16.02 12.30 -7.71
C ALA A 266 15.40 12.52 -9.10
N VAL A 267 14.07 12.34 -9.24
CA VAL A 267 13.34 12.60 -10.49
C VAL A 267 13.51 14.06 -10.91
N ASP A 268 13.30 15.02 -10.00
CA ASP A 268 13.45 16.44 -10.28
C ASP A 268 14.89 16.79 -10.69
N PHE A 269 15.88 16.17 -10.05
CA PHE A 269 17.28 16.32 -10.43
C PHE A 269 17.57 15.81 -11.85
N TYR A 270 17.09 14.62 -12.21
CA TYR A 270 17.24 14.08 -13.56
C TYR A 270 16.58 14.97 -14.62
N LEU A 271 15.37 15.46 -14.34
CA LEU A 271 14.66 16.37 -15.24
C LEU A 271 15.40 17.71 -15.40
N ALA A 272 15.97 18.25 -14.32
CA ALA A 272 16.75 19.48 -14.38
C ALA A 272 18.02 19.31 -15.24
N VAL A 273 18.70 18.18 -15.13
CA VAL A 273 19.88 17.85 -15.96
C VAL A 273 19.50 17.74 -17.43
N LEU A 274 18.42 17.02 -17.75
CA LEU A 274 17.95 16.87 -19.14
C LEU A 274 17.55 18.22 -19.75
N ARG A 275 16.82 19.05 -19.03
CA ARG A 275 16.43 20.41 -19.48
C ARG A 275 17.65 21.29 -19.74
N THR A 276 18.68 21.19 -18.90
CA THR A 276 19.92 21.95 -19.10
C THR A 276 20.66 21.49 -20.34
N ALA A 277 20.76 20.17 -20.56
CA ALA A 277 21.40 19.60 -21.75
C ALA A 277 20.67 19.96 -23.05
N GLU A 278 19.33 20.01 -23.03
CA GLU A 278 18.53 20.43 -24.17
C GLU A 278 18.73 21.91 -24.52
N ASN A 279 18.80 22.79 -23.52
CA ASN A 279 19.02 24.22 -23.73
C ASN A 279 20.38 24.49 -24.37
N THR A 280 21.46 23.86 -23.89
CA THR A 280 22.82 24.01 -24.47
C THR A 280 22.91 23.54 -25.91
N ARG A 281 22.01 22.66 -26.37
CA ARG A 281 21.99 22.17 -27.76
C ARG A 281 21.28 23.12 -28.72
N ARG A 282 20.51 24.08 -28.19
CA ARG A 282 19.77 25.07 -29.00
C ARG A 282 20.57 26.35 -29.26
N ASP A 283 21.62 26.61 -28.48
CA ASP A 283 22.57 27.71 -28.64
C ASP A 283 23.77 27.30 -29.51
#